data_AF-A0A1C2FWT5-F1
#
_entry.id   AF-A0A1C2FWT5-F1
#
_cell.length_a   1.000
_cell.length_b   1.000
_cell.length_c   1.000
_cell.angle_alpha   90.00
_cell.angle_beta   90.00
_cell.angle_gamma   90.00
#
_symmetry.space_group_name_H-M   'P 1'
#
loop_
_entity.id
_entity.type
_entity.pdbx_description
1 polymer ?
#
loop_
_entity_poly.entity_id
_entity_poly.type
_entity_poly.pdbx_seq_one_letter_code
_entity_poly.pdbx_strand_id
1 'polypeptide(L)'
;MDCAKQSALESSKFLYGRRLLDMLRILVTDYRNMLIERGDSEARKLFGKNDFAATESEGVLGSKTMRRYRTFDYRSVPVEMFRHLKINVEDDVTKTIRVHFHWDAERTLIVVGYCGKHLPVPSH
;
A
#
# COMPACT_ATOMS: atom_id res chain seq x y z
N MET A 1 12.57 -2.41 9.94
CA MET A 1 11.37 -2.40 9.06
C MET A 1 10.16 -2.38 9.98
N ASP A 2 10.15 -1.40 10.88
CA ASP A 2 9.30 -1.40 12.08
C ASP A 2 8.01 -0.62 11.85
N CYS A 3 8.01 0.29 10.85
CA CYS A 3 6.87 1.15 10.52
C CYS A 3 5.62 0.37 10.06
N ALA A 4 5.77 -0.69 9.25
CA ALA A 4 4.64 -1.49 8.77
C ALA A 4 3.99 -2.29 9.90
N LYS A 5 4.80 -2.90 10.77
CA LYS A 5 4.31 -3.64 11.93
C LYS A 5 3.64 -2.71 12.94
N GLN A 6 4.25 -1.55 13.21
CA GLN A 6 3.72 -0.55 14.13
C GLN A 6 2.38 0.02 13.64
N SER A 7 2.30 0.43 12.37
CA SER A 7 1.03 0.90 11.77
C SER A 7 -0.07 -0.16 11.80
N ALA A 8 0.28 -1.44 11.59
CA ALA A 8 -0.69 -2.53 11.67
C ALA A 8 -1.23 -2.72 13.09
N LEU A 9 -0.38 -2.60 14.12
CA LEU A 9 -0.81 -2.67 15.53
C LEU A 9 -1.77 -1.53 15.89
N GLU A 10 -1.53 -0.33 15.36
CA GLU A 10 -2.42 0.83 15.53
C GLU A 10 -3.79 0.65 14.84
N SER A 11 -3.87 -0.25 13.85
CA SER A 11 -5.11 -0.63 13.17
C SER A 11 -5.71 -1.94 13.68
N SER A 12 -5.40 -2.36 14.91
CA SER A 12 -5.91 -3.60 15.53
C SER A 12 -7.45 -3.69 15.62
N LYS A 13 -8.16 -2.57 15.56
CA LYS A 13 -9.64 -2.49 15.54
C LYS A 13 -10.25 -2.60 14.14
N PHE A 14 -9.44 -2.83 13.11
CA PHE A 14 -9.93 -2.92 11.73
C PHE A 14 -10.85 -4.13 11.53
N LEU A 15 -12.07 -3.89 11.10
CA LEU A 15 -13.15 -4.88 11.07
C LEU A 15 -13.05 -5.85 9.89
N TYR A 16 -12.43 -5.44 8.78
CA TYR A 16 -12.37 -6.24 7.56
C TYR A 16 -11.06 -7.03 7.43
N GLY A 17 -10.51 -7.51 8.55
CA GLY A 17 -9.22 -8.20 8.59
C GLY A 17 -9.12 -9.40 7.64
N ARG A 18 -10.20 -10.16 7.45
CA ARG A 18 -10.21 -11.29 6.50
C ARG A 18 -10.03 -10.82 5.05
N ARG A 19 -10.76 -9.79 4.65
CA ARG A 19 -10.64 -9.18 3.31
C ARG A 19 -9.23 -8.66 3.08
N LEU A 20 -8.65 -8.00 4.07
CA LEU A 20 -7.26 -7.54 4.01
C LEU A 20 -6.28 -8.70 3.83
N LEU A 21 -6.44 -9.78 4.61
CA LEU A 21 -5.59 -10.96 4.50
C LEU A 21 -5.68 -11.58 3.10
N ASP A 22 -6.88 -11.69 2.53
CA ASP A 22 -7.06 -12.21 1.18
C ASP A 22 -6.39 -11.31 0.14
N MET A 23 -6.50 -9.98 0.27
CA MET A 23 -5.81 -9.03 -0.60
C MET A 23 -4.28 -9.10 -0.47
N LEU A 24 -3.75 -9.25 0.76
CA LEU A 24 -2.31 -9.43 1.00
C LEU A 24 -1.81 -10.74 0.41
N ARG A 25 -2.59 -11.81 0.51
CA ARG A 25 -2.26 -13.10 -0.13
C ARG A 25 -2.14 -12.93 -1.64
N ILE A 26 -3.15 -12.33 -2.29
CA ILE A 26 -3.13 -12.04 -3.73
C ILE A 26 -1.91 -11.17 -4.09
N LEU A 27 -1.60 -10.16 -3.26
CA LEU A 27 -0.45 -9.27 -3.50
C LEU A 27 0.87 -10.01 -3.56
N VAL A 28 1.13 -10.93 -2.61
CA VAL A 28 2.41 -11.61 -2.50
C VAL A 28 2.52 -12.87 -3.36
N THR A 29 1.39 -13.41 -3.85
CA THR A 29 1.35 -14.55 -4.78
C THR A 29 1.06 -14.07 -6.20
N ASP A 30 -0.22 -13.90 -6.52
CA ASP A 30 -0.72 -13.85 -7.88
C ASP A 30 -0.33 -12.53 -8.57
N TYR A 31 -0.42 -11.42 -7.83
CA TYR A 31 0.00 -10.11 -8.31
C TYR A 31 1.50 -10.08 -8.59
N ARG A 32 2.34 -10.59 -7.69
CA ARG A 32 3.79 -10.66 -7.90
C ARG A 32 4.13 -11.47 -9.15
N ASN A 33 3.52 -12.64 -9.33
CA ASN A 33 3.76 -13.49 -10.50
C ASN A 33 3.31 -12.78 -11.78
N MET A 34 2.10 -12.22 -11.79
CA MET A 34 1.57 -11.49 -12.94
C MET A 34 2.39 -10.23 -13.26
N LEU A 35 2.92 -9.55 -12.24
CA LEU A 35 3.77 -8.37 -12.41
C LEU A 35 5.07 -8.72 -13.12
N ILE A 36 5.68 -9.87 -12.78
CA ILE A 36 6.89 -10.36 -13.45
C ILE A 36 6.59 -10.77 -14.89
N GLU A 37 5.50 -11.50 -15.12
CA GLU A 37 5.19 -12.08 -16.43
C GLU A 37 4.61 -11.09 -17.43
N ARG A 38 3.74 -10.18 -16.97
CA ARG A 38 2.87 -9.36 -17.84
C ARG A 38 2.86 -7.88 -17.46
N GLY A 39 3.54 -7.49 -16.39
CA GLY A 39 3.61 -6.12 -15.92
C GLY A 39 2.39 -5.67 -15.10
N ASP A 40 2.50 -4.46 -14.56
CA ASP A 40 1.56 -3.91 -13.57
C ASP A 40 0.14 -3.68 -14.14
N SER A 41 0.04 -3.39 -15.44
CA SER A 41 -1.24 -3.15 -16.12
C SER A 41 -2.17 -4.37 -16.08
N GLU A 42 -1.60 -5.57 -16.15
CA GLU A 42 -2.32 -6.83 -16.03
C GLU A 42 -2.44 -7.27 -14.57
N ALA A 43 -1.36 -7.15 -13.79
CA ALA A 43 -1.33 -7.57 -12.39
C ALA A 43 -2.39 -6.86 -11.53
N ARG A 44 -2.59 -5.55 -11.74
CA ARG A 44 -3.59 -4.77 -10.99
C ARG A 44 -5.03 -5.24 -11.19
N LYS A 45 -5.33 -5.97 -12.27
CA LYS A 45 -6.69 -6.48 -12.57
C LYS A 45 -7.12 -7.59 -11.62
N LEU A 46 -6.19 -8.17 -10.86
CA LEU A 46 -6.48 -9.14 -9.80
C LEU A 46 -7.20 -8.52 -8.60
N PHE A 47 -7.12 -7.19 -8.47
CA PHE A 47 -7.82 -6.45 -7.43
C PHE A 47 -9.09 -5.78 -7.99
N GLY A 48 -10.04 -5.50 -7.10
CA GLY A 48 -11.18 -4.67 -7.43
C GLY A 48 -10.73 -3.27 -7.90
N LYS A 49 -11.52 -2.66 -8.80
CA LYS A 49 -11.25 -1.31 -9.36
C LYS A 49 -10.93 -0.25 -8.29
N ASN A 50 -11.57 -0.37 -7.13
CA ASN A 50 -11.41 0.56 -6.01
C ASN A 50 -10.44 0.08 -4.94
N ASP A 51 -9.78 -1.07 -5.12
CA ASP A 51 -8.98 -1.72 -4.09
C ASP A 51 -7.47 -1.55 -4.32
N PHE A 52 -7.07 -1.12 -5.51
CA PHE A 52 -5.68 -0.90 -5.91
C PHE A 52 -5.46 0.49 -6.49
N ALA A 53 -4.37 1.14 -6.11
CA ALA A 53 -3.89 2.38 -6.69
C ALA A 53 -2.46 2.21 -7.18
N ALA A 54 -2.24 2.43 -8.48
CA ALA A 54 -0.92 2.35 -9.12
C ALA A 54 0.00 3.52 -8.74
N THR A 55 -0.57 4.63 -8.26
CA THR A 55 0.14 5.82 -7.82
C THR A 55 -0.73 6.67 -6.90
N GLU A 56 -0.12 7.67 -6.25
CA GLU A 56 -0.77 8.69 -5.45
C GLU A 56 -1.38 9.81 -6.30
N SER A 57 -2.25 10.63 -5.70
CA SER A 57 -2.84 11.78 -6.38
C SER A 57 -1.81 12.86 -6.73
N GLU A 58 -2.11 13.69 -7.73
CA GLU A 58 -1.24 14.80 -8.15
C GLU A 58 -0.90 15.74 -6.99
N GLY A 59 -1.86 16.01 -6.10
CA GLY A 59 -1.63 16.83 -4.92
C GLY A 59 -0.59 16.22 -3.97
N VAL A 60 -0.64 14.90 -3.75
CA VAL A 60 0.36 14.21 -2.93
C VAL A 60 1.73 14.25 -3.63
N LEU A 61 1.77 13.96 -4.93
CA LEU A 61 3.02 13.94 -5.71
C LEU A 61 3.65 15.34 -5.84
N GLY A 62 2.85 16.40 -5.85
CA GLY A 62 3.31 17.79 -5.90
C GLY A 62 3.86 18.32 -4.57
N SER A 63 3.60 17.64 -3.44
CA SER A 63 4.02 18.08 -2.11
C SER A 63 5.12 17.20 -1.52
N LYS A 64 6.31 17.80 -1.29
CA LYS A 64 7.44 17.12 -0.63
C LYS A 64 7.05 16.53 0.73
N THR A 65 6.26 17.27 1.50
CA THR A 65 5.75 16.81 2.80
C THR A 65 4.87 15.58 2.66
N MET A 66 3.96 15.57 1.68
CA MET A 66 3.03 14.46 1.48
C MET A 66 3.72 13.20 0.95
N ARG A 67 4.70 13.38 0.05
CA ARG A 67 5.58 12.29 -0.41
C ARG A 67 6.37 11.66 0.72
N ARG A 68 6.87 12.48 1.67
CA ARG A 68 7.62 11.98 2.83
C ARG A 68 6.81 11.02 3.69
N TYR A 69 5.50 11.23 3.84
CA TYR A 69 4.63 10.29 4.56
C TYR A 69 4.50 8.92 3.86
N ARG A 70 4.74 8.83 2.55
CA ARG A 70 4.77 7.58 1.77
C ARG A 70 6.19 7.09 1.51
N THR A 71 7.17 7.66 2.19
CA THR A 71 8.57 7.24 2.07
C THR A 71 8.92 6.43 3.31
N PHE A 72 9.35 5.20 3.10
CA PHE A 72 9.68 4.27 4.18
C PHE A 72 11.09 3.71 3.98
N ASP A 73 11.80 3.49 5.08
CA ASP A 73 13.14 2.92 5.02
C ASP A 73 13.10 1.44 4.67
N TYR A 74 13.77 1.08 3.59
CA TYR A 74 14.02 -0.29 3.18
C TYR A 74 15.52 -0.46 2.93
N ARG A 75 16.15 -1.38 3.68
CA ARG A 75 17.61 -1.63 3.64
C ARG A 75 18.44 -0.35 3.82
N SER A 76 18.04 0.48 4.77
CA SER A 76 18.67 1.77 5.11
C SER A 76 18.62 2.83 4.00
N VAL A 77 17.74 2.64 3.01
CA VAL A 77 17.49 3.61 1.94
C VAL A 77 16.02 4.06 2.03
N PRO A 78 15.74 5.38 1.96
CA PRO A 78 14.36 5.86 1.88
C PRO A 78 13.76 5.50 0.53
N VAL A 79 12.64 4.78 0.54
CA VAL A 79 11.94 4.34 -0.67
C VAL A 79 10.52 4.91 -0.71
N GLU A 80 10.19 5.58 -1.81
CA GLU A 80 8.83 6.06 -2.07
C GLU A 80 7.90 4.90 -2.45
N MET A 81 6.82 4.72 -1.68
CA MET A 81 5.85 3.64 -1.84
C MET A 81 4.47 4.19 -2.20
N PHE A 82 4.34 4.75 -3.41
CA PHE A 82 3.08 5.35 -3.87
C PHE A 82 2.01 4.33 -4.27
N ARG A 83 2.44 3.13 -4.66
CA ARG A 83 1.50 2.02 -4.89
C ARG A 83 0.89 1.58 -3.59
N HIS A 84 -0.42 1.40 -3.59
CA HIS A 84 -1.10 0.94 -2.39
C HIS A 84 -2.38 0.18 -2.68
N LEU A 85 -2.68 -0.73 -1.76
CA LEU A 85 -4.01 -1.32 -1.63
C LEU A 85 -4.86 -0.44 -0.72
N LYS A 86 -6.17 -0.46 -0.93
CA LYS A 86 -7.13 0.26 -0.09
C LYS A 86 -8.39 -0.54 0.16
N ILE A 87 -8.90 -0.46 1.38
CA ILE A 87 -10.28 -0.86 1.71
C ILE A 87 -10.95 0.39 2.26
N ASN A 88 -12.07 0.76 1.64
CA ASN A 88 -12.87 1.96 1.92
C ASN A 88 -12.08 3.29 1.86
N VAL A 89 -12.80 4.41 1.91
CA VAL A 89 -12.22 5.77 1.84
C VAL A 89 -12.78 6.70 2.92
N GLU A 90 -13.53 6.14 3.88
CA GLU A 90 -14.17 6.87 4.97
C GLU A 90 -13.16 7.22 6.08
N ASP A 91 -13.48 8.22 6.90
CA ASP A 91 -12.64 8.63 8.05
C ASP A 91 -12.63 7.59 9.19
N ASP A 92 -13.57 6.65 9.16
CA ASP A 92 -13.64 5.58 10.15
C ASP A 92 -12.46 4.60 9.99
N VAL A 93 -11.46 4.77 10.87
CA VAL A 93 -10.25 3.94 10.93
C VAL A 93 -10.53 2.45 11.21
N THR A 94 -11.72 2.10 11.72
CA THR A 94 -12.12 0.70 11.90
C THR A 94 -12.55 0.06 10.59
N LYS A 95 -12.88 0.87 9.58
CA LYS A 95 -13.36 0.43 8.26
C LYS A 95 -12.41 0.77 7.12
N THR A 96 -11.45 1.67 7.34
CA THR A 96 -10.51 2.13 6.31
C THR A 96 -9.09 1.69 6.59
N ILE A 97 -8.46 1.08 5.58
CA ILE A 97 -7.03 0.74 5.64
C ILE A 97 -6.33 1.00 4.30
N ARG A 98 -5.03 1.26 4.36
CA ARG A 98 -4.10 1.41 3.25
C ARG A 98 -2.90 0.51 3.47
N VAL A 99 -2.45 -0.15 2.42
CA VAL A 99 -1.19 -0.92 2.42
C VAL A 99 -0.27 -0.33 1.37
N HIS A 100 0.72 0.48 1.79
CA HIS A 100 1.72 1.02 0.87
C HIS A 100 2.85 0.02 0.68
N PHE A 101 3.21 -0.20 -0.58
CA PHE A 101 4.24 -1.19 -0.91
C PHE A 101 5.13 -0.77 -2.08
N HIS A 102 6.30 -1.41 -2.13
CA HIS A 102 7.29 -1.29 -3.18
C HIS A 102 7.54 -2.67 -3.83
N TRP A 103 7.81 -2.66 -5.14
CA TRP A 103 8.27 -3.83 -5.87
C TRP A 103 9.79 -3.76 -6.05
N ASP A 104 10.51 -4.63 -5.36
CA ASP A 104 11.94 -4.82 -5.50
C ASP A 104 12.18 -5.87 -6.61
N ALA A 105 12.46 -5.39 -7.82
CA ALA A 105 12.64 -6.26 -8.98
C ALA A 105 13.90 -7.13 -8.89
N GLU A 106 14.97 -6.64 -8.26
CA GLU A 106 16.25 -7.35 -8.11
C GLU A 106 16.07 -8.59 -7.23
N ARG A 107 15.35 -8.44 -6.12
CA ARG A 107 15.07 -9.53 -5.18
C ARG A 107 13.80 -10.27 -5.51
N THR A 108 13.06 -9.77 -6.48
CA THR A 108 11.70 -10.19 -6.80
C THR A 108 10.77 -10.12 -5.57
N LEU A 109 10.81 -9.09 -4.74
CA LEU A 109 10.00 -9.04 -3.50
C LEU A 109 8.99 -7.89 -3.49
N ILE A 110 7.83 -8.13 -2.86
CA ILE A 110 6.92 -7.07 -2.45
C ILE A 110 7.31 -6.63 -1.04
N VAL A 111 7.66 -5.37 -0.89
CA VAL A 111 8.10 -4.74 0.35
C VAL A 111 6.96 -3.86 0.86
N VAL A 112 6.38 -4.19 2.01
CA VAL A 112 5.32 -3.38 2.63
C VAL A 112 5.94 -2.37 3.59
N GLY A 113 5.75 -1.08 3.32
CA GLY A 113 6.25 0.02 4.16
C GLY A 113 5.24 0.47 5.21
N TYR A 114 3.95 0.29 4.93
CA TYR A 114 2.86 0.75 5.81
C TYR A 114 1.60 -0.10 5.62
N CYS A 115 0.90 -0.38 6.73
CA CYS A 115 -0.37 -1.07 6.75
C CYS A 115 -1.24 -0.43 7.85
N GLY A 116 -2.09 0.53 7.50
CA GLY A 116 -2.84 1.26 8.52
C GLY A 116 -3.82 2.28 7.95
N LYS A 117 -4.27 3.22 8.78
CA LYS A 117 -5.21 4.28 8.39
C LYS A 117 -4.73 5.08 7.17
N HIS A 118 -5.65 5.82 6.55
CA HIS A 118 -5.28 6.72 5.46
C HIS A 118 -4.22 7.75 5.91
N LEU A 119 -3.15 7.90 5.13
CA LEU A 119 -2.09 8.88 5.40
C LEU A 119 -2.54 10.29 4.97
N PRO A 120 -2.02 11.36 5.60
CA PRO A 120 -2.42 12.74 5.29
C PRO A 120 -2.33 13.08 3.81
N VAL A 121 -3.30 13.79 3.24
CA VAL A 121 -3.28 14.26 1.85
C VAL A 121 -3.44 15.79 1.83
N PRO A 122 -3.02 16.50 0.78
CA PRO A 122 -3.30 17.93 0.69
C PRO A 122 -4.81 18.13 0.56
N SER A 123 -5.38 18.80 1.55
CA SER A 123 -6.81 19.14 1.70
C SER A 123 -7.73 17.96 2.12
N HIS A 124 -7.66 17.63 3.42
CA HIS A 124 -8.82 17.32 4.26
C HIS A 124 -8.54 17.82 5.68
#